data_AF-A0A2M8HS73-F1
#
_entry.id   AF-A0A2M8HS73-F1
#
_cell.length_a   1.000
_cell.length_b   1.000
_cell.length_c   1.000
_cell.angle_alpha   90.00
_cell.angle_beta   90.00
_cell.angle_gamma   90.00
#
_symmetry.space_group_name_H-M   'P 1'
#
loop_
_entity.id
_entity.type
_entity.pdbx_description
1 polymer ?
#
loop_
_entity_poly.entity_id
_entity_poly.type
_entity_poly.pdbx_seq_one_letter_code
_entity_poly.pdbx_strand_id
1 'polypeptide(L)'
;MKKIQLFILILCFSAIQPMFAKCMYGSDWTKNGKKIVVCINGDSYPDRNKGKEICEKVKGSSCSSPSTFSSSCANNECYDSSGKNHNSLSGF
;
A
#
# COMPACT_ATOMS: atom_id res chain seq x y z
N MET A 1 23.89 51.60 13.65
CA MET A 1 22.44 51.39 13.50
C MET A 1 22.21 50.03 12.84
N LYS A 2 21.14 49.34 13.25
CA LYS A 2 20.98 47.87 13.26
C LYS A 2 21.00 47.21 11.87
N LYS A 3 21.69 46.07 11.81
CA LYS A 3 21.67 45.08 10.72
C LYS A 3 20.30 44.40 10.69
N ILE A 4 19.63 44.36 9.54
CA ILE A 4 18.42 43.55 9.34
C ILE A 4 18.72 42.60 8.18
N GLN A 5 19.15 41.40 8.53
CA GLN A 5 19.25 40.30 7.58
C GLN A 5 17.86 39.70 7.41
N LEU A 6 17.32 39.81 6.21
CA LEU A 6 16.05 39.24 5.81
C LEU A 6 16.27 37.76 5.47
N PHE A 7 16.19 36.89 6.48
CA PHE A 7 16.10 35.45 6.26
C PHE A 7 14.68 35.13 5.77
N ILE A 8 14.53 34.94 4.45
CA ILE A 8 13.32 34.38 3.85
C ILE A 8 13.33 32.88 4.17
N LEU A 9 12.64 32.53 5.25
CA LEU A 9 12.38 31.14 5.65
C LEU A 9 11.30 30.58 4.72
N ILE A 10 11.72 29.95 3.62
CA ILE A 10 10.81 29.14 2.77
C ILE A 10 10.44 27.89 3.57
N LEU A 11 9.33 27.97 4.29
CA LEU A 11 8.65 26.82 4.87
C LEU A 11 8.13 25.94 3.73
N CYS A 12 8.92 24.96 3.31
CA CYS A 12 8.44 23.80 2.55
C CYS A 12 7.50 23.00 3.46
N PHE A 13 6.23 23.39 3.52
CA PHE A 13 5.14 22.54 3.96
C PHE A 13 4.94 21.47 2.89
N SER A 14 5.73 20.39 2.95
CA SER A 14 5.40 19.16 2.24
C SER A 14 4.10 18.63 2.84
N ALA A 15 2.97 18.96 2.20
CA ALA A 15 1.68 18.38 2.52
C ALA A 15 1.82 16.85 2.41
N ILE A 16 1.85 16.16 3.55
CA ILE A 16 1.73 14.71 3.60
C ILE A 16 0.30 14.43 3.13
N GLN A 17 0.15 14.14 1.84
CA GLN A 17 -1.12 13.66 1.31
C GLN A 17 -1.45 12.38 2.09
N PRO A 18 -2.66 12.24 2.66
CA PRO A 18 -3.07 10.98 3.26
C PRO A 18 -3.08 9.92 2.15
N MET A 19 -2.06 9.06 2.15
CA MET A 19 -2.04 7.90 1.26
C MET A 19 -3.08 6.92 1.80
N PHE A 20 -4.24 6.90 1.16
CA PHE A 20 -5.27 5.91 1.48
C PHE A 20 -4.75 4.53 1.11
N ALA A 21 -4.64 3.65 2.11
CA ALA A 21 -4.31 2.26 1.92
C ALA A 21 -5.37 1.59 1.02
N LYS A 22 -4.92 0.81 0.06
CA LYS A 22 -5.79 0.03 -0.83
C LYS A 22 -5.50 -1.45 -0.72
N CYS A 23 -6.57 -2.22 -0.54
CA CYS A 23 -6.55 -3.65 -0.76
C CYS A 23 -6.64 -3.95 -2.23
N MET A 24 -5.78 -4.83 -2.71
CA MET A 24 -5.81 -5.31 -4.08
C MET A 24 -5.72 -6.82 -4.15
N TYR A 25 -6.35 -7.36 -5.18
CA TYR A 25 -6.22 -8.76 -5.56
C TYR A 25 -6.42 -8.93 -7.08
N GLY A 26 -5.87 -10.02 -7.61
CA GLY A 26 -6.06 -10.45 -8.99
C GLY A 26 -6.92 -11.72 -9.08
N SER A 27 -7.14 -12.20 -10.30
CA SER A 27 -8.01 -13.35 -10.58
C SER A 27 -7.47 -14.68 -10.06
N ASP A 28 -6.14 -14.82 -9.98
CA ASP A 28 -5.43 -16.03 -9.55
C ASP A 28 -4.68 -15.85 -8.21
N TRP A 29 -5.04 -14.81 -7.46
CA TRP A 29 -4.45 -14.50 -6.15
C TRP A 29 -5.07 -15.41 -5.09
N THR A 30 -4.69 -16.68 -5.12
CA THR A 30 -5.22 -17.73 -4.25
C THR A 30 -4.10 -18.69 -3.88
N LYS A 31 -4.03 -19.11 -2.61
CA LYS A 31 -3.14 -20.17 -2.10
C LYS A 31 -3.94 -21.11 -1.22
N ASN A 32 -3.87 -22.41 -1.51
CA ASN A 32 -4.58 -23.46 -0.76
C ASN A 32 -6.09 -23.19 -0.61
N GLY A 33 -6.73 -22.70 -1.68
CA GLY A 33 -8.16 -22.35 -1.67
C GLY A 33 -8.53 -21.06 -0.94
N LYS A 34 -7.55 -20.35 -0.35
CA LYS A 34 -7.77 -19.06 0.30
C LYS A 34 -7.31 -17.92 -0.59
N LYS A 35 -8.13 -16.88 -0.66
CA LYS A 35 -7.82 -15.66 -1.41
C LYS A 35 -6.64 -14.94 -0.76
N ILE A 36 -5.76 -14.39 -1.59
CA ILE A 36 -4.67 -13.52 -1.19
C ILE A 36 -5.13 -12.10 -1.50
N VAL A 37 -5.30 -11.28 -0.46
CA VAL A 37 -5.56 -9.84 -0.61
C VAL A 37 -4.35 -9.11 -0.04
N VAL A 38 -3.82 -8.13 -0.76
CA VAL A 38 -2.65 -7.37 -0.31
C VAL A 38 -3.06 -5.92 -0.09
N CYS A 39 -2.69 -5.35 1.05
CA CYS A 39 -2.92 -3.94 1.34
C CYS A 39 -1.63 -3.13 1.13
N ILE A 40 -1.71 -2.10 0.29
CA ILE A 40 -0.59 -1.20 -0.02
C ILE A 40 -1.04 0.24 0.20
N ASN A 41 -0.14 1.07 0.73
CA ASN A 41 -0.36 2.51 0.79
C ASN A 41 -0.15 3.11 -0.60
N GLY A 42 -1.25 3.54 -1.23
CA GLY A 42 -1.26 4.06 -2.60
C GLY A 42 -1.94 3.13 -3.62
N ASP A 43 -2.21 3.69 -4.79
CA ASP A 43 -2.86 3.00 -5.93
C ASP A 43 -2.19 3.35 -7.28
N SER A 44 -0.94 3.83 -7.23
CA SER A 44 -0.19 4.08 -8.45
C SER A 44 0.26 2.78 -9.10
N TYR A 45 0.64 2.80 -10.38
CA TYR A 45 1.20 1.63 -11.06
C TYR A 45 2.33 0.92 -10.28
N PRO A 46 3.33 1.63 -9.72
CA PRO A 46 4.35 0.97 -8.90
C PRO A 46 3.78 0.36 -7.59
N ASP A 47 2.77 0.96 -6.97
CA ASP A 47 2.14 0.38 -5.76
C ASP A 47 1.40 -0.91 -6.08
N ARG A 48 0.75 -0.96 -7.25
CA ARG A 48 0.09 -2.16 -7.77
C ARG A 48 1.10 -3.28 -8.05
N ASN A 49 2.26 -2.94 -8.60
CA ASN A 49 3.33 -3.90 -8.81
C ASN A 49 3.90 -4.44 -7.50
N LYS A 50 4.08 -3.59 -6.48
CA LYS A 50 4.46 -4.08 -5.13
C LYS A 50 3.44 -5.06 -4.57
N GLY A 51 2.14 -4.78 -4.73
CA GLY A 51 1.09 -5.70 -4.31
C GLY A 51 1.20 -7.07 -5.00
N LYS A 52 1.48 -7.08 -6.31
CA LYS A 52 1.73 -8.31 -7.09
C LYS A 52 2.95 -9.06 -6.57
N GLU A 53 4.07 -8.39 -6.30
CA GLU A 53 5.29 -9.01 -5.75
C GLU A 53 5.03 -9.70 -4.40
N ILE A 54 4.22 -9.08 -3.54
CA ILE A 54 3.82 -9.67 -2.26
C ILE A 54 2.94 -10.89 -2.49
N CYS A 55 1.99 -10.83 -3.43
CA CYS A 55 1.23 -12.01 -3.83
C CYS A 55 2.15 -13.14 -4.26
N GLU A 56 3.14 -12.87 -5.11
CA GLU A 56 4.07 -13.88 -5.62
C GLU A 56 4.90 -14.49 -4.50
N LYS A 57 5.37 -13.68 -3.56
CA LYS A 57 6.08 -14.12 -2.35
C LYS A 57 5.21 -15.01 -1.46
N VAL A 58 3.94 -14.63 -1.26
CA VAL A 58 3.01 -15.40 -0.42
C VAL A 58 2.58 -16.69 -1.12
N LYS A 59 2.20 -16.61 -2.39
CA LYS A 59 1.73 -17.73 -3.23
C LYS A 59 2.85 -18.72 -3.54
N GLY A 60 4.08 -18.24 -3.71
CA GLY A 60 5.22 -19.03 -4.16
C GLY A 60 5.26 -19.28 -5.67
N SER A 61 4.47 -18.52 -6.45
CA SER A 61 4.40 -18.60 -7.91
C SER A 61 3.88 -17.27 -8.46
N SER A 62 3.97 -17.08 -9.79
CA SER A 62 3.49 -15.87 -10.45
C SER A 62 2.02 -15.57 -10.12
N CYS A 63 1.73 -14.29 -9.94
CA CYS A 63 0.37 -13.78 -9.80
C CYS A 63 0.01 -12.93 -11.02
N SER A 64 -1.26 -12.89 -11.38
CA SER A 64 -1.81 -11.95 -12.36
C SER A 64 -1.69 -10.50 -11.86
N SER A 65 -1.83 -9.55 -12.78
CA SER A 65 -1.95 -8.14 -12.40
C SER A 65 -3.18 -7.94 -11.49
N PRO A 66 -3.09 -7.06 -10.48
CA PRO A 66 -4.24 -6.76 -9.63
C PRO A 66 -5.36 -6.18 -10.50
N SER A 67 -6.57 -6.72 -10.33
CA SER A 67 -7.75 -6.36 -11.11
C SER A 67 -8.86 -5.78 -10.25
N THR A 68 -8.79 -5.96 -8.92
CA THR A 68 -9.73 -5.38 -7.97
C THR A 68 -9.01 -4.55 -6.94
N PHE A 69 -9.60 -3.42 -6.59
CA PHE A 69 -9.06 -2.44 -5.65
C PHE A 69 -10.17 -2.00 -4.68
N SER A 70 -10.02 -2.28 -3.39
CA SER A 70 -10.92 -1.84 -2.34
C SER A 70 -10.24 -0.77 -1.48
N SER A 71 -10.99 0.25 -1.09
CA SER A 71 -10.49 1.39 -0.29
C SER A 71 -10.40 1.09 1.21
N SER A 72 -10.63 -0.16 1.65
CA SER A 72 -10.59 -0.53 3.06
C SER A 72 -9.78 -1.80 3.27
N CYS A 73 -8.76 -1.69 4.11
CA CYS A 73 -7.94 -2.79 4.61
C CYS A 73 -8.44 -3.40 5.93
N ALA A 74 -9.71 -3.18 6.26
CA ALA A 74 -10.33 -3.61 7.52
C ALA A 74 -10.93 -5.04 7.47
N ASN A 75 -10.92 -5.73 6.32
CA ASN A 75 -11.65 -7.00 6.14
C ASN A 75 -10.77 -8.25 6.25
N ASN A 76 -10.12 -8.45 7.40
CA ASN A 76 -9.61 -9.70 7.98
C ASN A 76 -8.67 -10.65 7.18
N GLU A 77 -8.33 -10.39 5.93
CA GLU A 77 -7.43 -11.28 5.16
C GLU A 77 -6.42 -10.52 4.30
N CYS A 78 -5.77 -9.51 4.86
CA CYS A 78 -4.86 -8.65 4.11
C CYS A 78 -3.40 -8.90 4.49
N TYR A 79 -2.59 -9.23 3.49
CA TYR A 79 -1.14 -9.25 3.61
C TYR A 79 -0.62 -7.81 3.53
N ASP A 80 0.27 -7.43 4.45
CA ASP A 80 0.97 -6.14 4.42
C ASP A 80 2.13 -6.13 3.42
N SER A 81 2.84 -5.00 3.35
CA SER A 81 4.03 -4.82 2.51
C SER A 81 5.18 -5.80 2.80
N SER A 82 5.19 -6.44 3.98
CA SER A 82 6.18 -7.44 4.36
C SER A 82 5.79 -8.87 3.97
N GLY A 83 4.52 -9.08 3.60
CA GLY A 83 3.92 -10.38 3.34
C GLY A 83 3.39 -11.08 4.59
N LYS A 84 3.13 -10.33 5.67
CA LYS A 84 2.47 -10.84 6.87
C LYS A 84 0.96 -10.61 6.77
N ASN A 85 0.18 -11.63 7.10
CA ASN A 85 -1.28 -11.53 7.14
C ASN A 85 -1.70 -10.86 8.45
N HIS A 86 -2.54 -9.84 8.35
CA HIS A 86 -3.14 -9.17 9.50
C HIS A 86 -4.66 -9.30 9.44
N ASN A 87 -5.27 -9.64 10.58
CA ASN A 87 -6.72 -9.65 10.76
C ASN A 87 -7.32 -8.23 10.75
N SER A 88 -6.52 -7.20 11.00
CA SER A 88 -6.95 -5.82 10.80
C SER A 88 -5.75 -4.98 10.49
N LEU A 89 -5.84 -4.19 9.42
CA LEU A 89 -4.89 -3.12 9.15
C LEU A 89 -5.46 -1.77 9.59
N SER A 90 -6.37 -1.76 10.59
CA SER A 90 -6.82 -0.54 11.28
C SER A 90 -5.62 0.14 11.95
N GLY A 91 -4.92 1.01 11.23
CA GLY A 91 -3.65 1.58 11.65
C GLY A 91 -2.59 1.64 10.53
N PHE A 92 -2.88 1.08 9.36
CA PHE A 92 -2.27 1.49 8.09
C PHE A 92 -3.03 2.67 7.48
#